data_AF-X5WZE7-F1
#
_entry.id   AF-X5WZE7-F1
#
_cell.length_a   1.000
_cell.length_b   1.000
_cell.length_c   1.000
_cell.angle_alpha   90.00
_cell.angle_beta   90.00
_cell.angle_gamma   90.00
#
_symmetry.space_group_name_H-M   'P 1'
#
loop_
_entity.id
_entity.type
_entity.pdbx_description
1 polymer ?
#
loop_
_entity_poly.entity_id
_entity_poly.type
_entity_poly.pdbx_seq_one_letter_code
_entity_poly.pdbx_strand_id
1 'polypeptide(L)'
;MSISDTSGFGLEPGFAEKLSSLLDICRAAGYEFRVSQGLRTPQKQAEYYCRWDKRKPADIDAAAKKMKNDGAPWLASVLLQYRNIARQADWLTSALPGAGWHQWGEAADCYCYRNGKMVENGGDPCYKFYAEQAVKLGLTAGYYFQHQDSGHVQLQSAATAASIYTWHHIDETMKSRFGDKDEVALSAGAKPTSVSSSALVAFTPLALTETAAPSGYYKDDTGMVQATLTPALFIDTTGTKGTLRALAETYNRVGGLIETFGKLTSIDPVAALAVWYVESGGRKFTLGLPVLRFENHKLFKYWGATNVAQFDKYFQFGGHAGIPGASHKNHKFRVSTKDAWQSSHVDDQSVEYKAFRFAETLSSREKVCLSSSFGGPQIMGFNHKICGYASASALADAFATDERWQVLGFADFCKSNNLIDEIRNRKWLDFGQAYNGDGAVYGPKLEDAYNFKGKLAKLPRQPSPGGLAGGLATAGTPVPKSLTVETTPAALGSA
;
A
#
# COMPACT_ATOMS: atom_id res chain seq x y z
N MET A 1 30.74 6.83 -0.46
CA MET A 1 30.49 6.91 -1.91
C MET A 1 29.63 8.13 -2.15
N SER A 2 30.00 8.98 -3.11
CA SER A 2 29.19 10.15 -3.49
C SER A 2 27.93 9.65 -4.20
N ILE A 3 26.80 9.65 -3.51
CA ILE A 3 25.49 9.31 -4.06
C ILE A 3 25.20 10.27 -5.21
N SER A 4 24.88 9.76 -6.40
CA SER A 4 24.35 10.60 -7.50
C SER A 4 23.09 11.31 -7.02
N ASP A 5 23.13 12.64 -7.04
CA ASP A 5 22.08 13.47 -6.44
C ASP A 5 20.81 13.48 -7.31
N THR A 6 19.77 12.81 -6.83
CA THR A 6 18.41 12.85 -7.37
C THR A 6 17.52 13.84 -6.60
N SER A 7 18.08 14.57 -5.62
CA SER A 7 17.36 15.58 -4.85
C SER A 7 16.91 16.75 -5.75
N GLY A 8 15.83 17.41 -5.35
CA GLY A 8 15.24 18.52 -6.10
C GLY A 8 14.41 18.12 -7.33
N PHE A 9 14.42 16.85 -7.74
CA PHE A 9 13.60 16.37 -8.87
C PHE A 9 12.19 15.90 -8.47
N GLY A 10 11.82 15.98 -7.19
CA GLY A 10 10.46 15.67 -6.70
C GLY A 10 10.03 14.21 -6.88
N LEU A 11 10.99 13.29 -6.98
CA LEU A 11 10.74 11.88 -7.23
C LEU A 11 10.17 11.17 -5.99
N GLU A 12 9.36 10.14 -6.23
CA GLU A 12 8.90 9.21 -5.20
C GLU A 12 10.14 8.57 -4.54
N PRO A 13 10.23 8.50 -3.20
CA PRO A 13 11.45 8.08 -2.51
C PRO A 13 12.02 6.72 -2.95
N GLY A 14 11.17 5.70 -3.13
CA GLY A 14 11.60 4.38 -3.58
C GLY A 14 12.13 4.38 -5.01
N PHE A 15 11.52 5.18 -5.89
CA PHE A 15 12.04 5.43 -7.23
C PHE A 15 13.36 6.22 -7.21
N ALA A 16 13.46 7.25 -6.37
CA ALA A 16 14.65 8.11 -6.24
C ALA A 16 15.89 7.32 -5.80
N GLU A 17 15.72 6.37 -4.87
CA GLU A 17 16.80 5.48 -4.40
C GLU A 17 17.30 4.56 -5.51
N LYS A 18 16.37 3.91 -6.23
CA LYS A 18 16.71 3.05 -7.37
C LYS A 18 17.37 3.83 -8.49
N LEU A 19 16.86 5.02 -8.79
CA LEU A 19 17.45 5.89 -9.82
C LEU A 19 18.85 6.35 -9.41
N SER A 20 19.06 6.73 -8.15
CA SER A 20 20.39 7.10 -7.67
C SER A 20 21.39 5.94 -7.79
N SER A 21 20.96 4.73 -7.41
CA SER A 21 21.75 3.50 -7.60
C SER A 21 22.06 3.24 -9.07
N LEU A 22 21.10 3.44 -9.97
CA LEU A 22 21.28 3.29 -11.41
C LEU A 22 22.34 4.27 -11.96
N LEU A 23 22.27 5.53 -11.55
CA LEU A 23 23.21 6.57 -11.96
C LEU A 23 24.62 6.29 -11.43
N ASP A 24 24.74 5.78 -10.20
CA ASP A 24 26.03 5.38 -9.61
C ASP A 24 26.65 4.19 -10.37
N ILE A 25 25.85 3.19 -10.74
CA ILE A 25 26.32 2.06 -11.56
C ILE A 25 26.80 2.55 -12.93
N CYS A 26 26.07 3.47 -13.56
CA CYS A 26 26.47 4.03 -14.86
C CYS A 26 27.76 4.83 -14.73
N ARG A 27 27.89 5.66 -13.70
CA ARG A 27 29.11 6.43 -13.43
C ARG A 27 30.31 5.50 -13.19
N ALA A 28 30.13 4.42 -12.43
CA ALA A 28 31.17 3.42 -12.18
C ALA A 28 31.61 2.71 -13.48
N ALA A 29 30.72 2.57 -14.46
CA ALA A 29 31.02 2.05 -15.79
C ALA A 29 31.58 3.10 -16.78
N GLY A 30 31.81 4.34 -16.33
CA GLY A 30 32.32 5.43 -17.18
C GLY A 30 31.25 6.17 -17.99
N TYR A 31 29.95 5.93 -17.72
CA TYR A 31 28.84 6.65 -18.34
C TYR A 31 28.28 7.72 -17.41
N GLU A 32 28.43 8.99 -17.78
CA GLU A 32 27.95 10.11 -16.99
C GLU A 32 26.48 10.43 -17.33
N PHE A 33 25.54 9.78 -16.63
CA PHE A 33 24.12 10.14 -16.73
C PHE A 33 23.75 11.25 -15.75
N ARG A 34 22.89 12.18 -16.21
CA ARG A 34 22.32 13.26 -15.40
C ARG A 34 20.81 13.26 -15.53
N VAL A 35 20.09 13.44 -14.41
CA VAL A 35 18.64 13.64 -14.41
C VAL A 35 18.35 14.99 -15.07
N SER A 36 17.49 14.99 -16.08
CA SER A 36 17.03 16.18 -16.79
C SER A 36 15.61 16.56 -16.40
N GLN A 37 14.74 15.55 -16.25
CA GLN A 37 13.34 15.74 -15.86
C GLN A 37 12.97 14.72 -14.79
N GLY A 38 12.26 15.18 -13.76
CA GLY A 38 11.68 14.33 -12.72
C GLY A 38 10.17 14.56 -12.61
N LEU A 39 9.70 14.97 -11.44
CA LEU A 39 8.31 15.31 -11.16
C LEU A 39 7.81 16.39 -12.11
N ARG A 40 6.67 16.13 -12.74
CA ARG A 40 6.01 17.07 -13.66
C ARG A 40 4.60 17.39 -13.17
N THR A 41 4.24 18.67 -13.12
CA THR A 41 2.87 19.04 -12.72
C THR A 41 1.85 18.71 -13.82
N PRO A 42 0.57 18.48 -13.49
CA PRO A 42 -0.52 18.37 -14.47
C PRO A 42 -0.64 19.56 -15.41
N GLN A 43 -0.39 20.76 -14.90
CA GLN A 43 -0.34 22.00 -15.66
C GLN A 43 0.77 21.95 -16.73
N LYS A 44 1.98 21.49 -16.35
CA LYS A 44 3.09 21.35 -17.30
C LYS A 44 2.84 20.23 -18.33
N GLN A 45 2.26 19.12 -17.90
CA GLN A 45 1.85 18.05 -18.80
C GLN A 45 0.77 18.52 -19.79
N ALA A 46 -0.21 19.32 -19.34
CA ALA A 46 -1.23 19.92 -20.19
C ALA A 46 -0.62 20.87 -21.22
N GLU A 47 0.33 21.71 -20.81
CA GLU A 47 1.08 22.56 -21.72
C GLU A 47 1.77 21.74 -22.82
N TYR A 48 2.52 20.69 -22.46
CA TYR A 48 3.21 19.82 -23.42
C TYR A 48 2.25 19.11 -24.37
N TYR A 49 1.13 18.60 -23.86
CA TYR A 49 0.09 18.01 -24.68
C TYR A 49 -0.50 19.05 -25.64
N CYS A 50 -0.79 20.27 -25.20
CA CYS A 50 -1.42 21.28 -26.04
C CYS A 50 -0.46 21.92 -27.06
N ARG A 51 0.86 21.83 -26.92
CA ARG A 51 1.82 22.52 -27.81
C ARG A 51 1.88 21.97 -29.23
N TRP A 52 1.45 20.73 -29.50
CA TRP A 52 1.61 20.13 -30.83
C TRP A 52 0.70 20.79 -31.89
N ASP A 53 1.27 21.25 -33.00
CA ASP A 53 0.55 21.97 -34.07
C ASP A 53 -0.51 21.12 -34.78
N LYS A 54 -0.34 19.79 -34.82
CA LYS A 54 -1.34 18.86 -35.36
C LYS A 54 -2.51 18.60 -34.41
N ARG A 55 -2.48 19.14 -33.20
CA ARG A 55 -3.58 19.05 -32.22
C ARG A 55 -4.36 20.36 -32.19
N LYS A 56 -5.53 20.36 -32.82
CA LYS A 56 -6.41 21.53 -32.93
C LYS A 56 -7.15 21.76 -31.61
N PRO A 57 -7.62 22.99 -31.34
CA PRO A 57 -8.42 23.26 -30.14
C PRO A 57 -9.63 22.34 -29.97
N ALA A 58 -10.28 21.94 -31.08
CA ALA A 58 -11.39 20.99 -31.05
C ALA A 58 -11.00 19.59 -30.54
N ASP A 59 -9.77 19.12 -30.82
CA ASP A 59 -9.26 17.84 -30.31
C ASP A 59 -9.03 17.90 -28.79
N ILE A 60 -8.61 19.06 -28.29
CA ILE A 60 -8.42 19.32 -26.87
C ILE A 60 -9.79 19.36 -26.16
N ASP A 61 -10.80 19.99 -26.77
CA ASP A 61 -12.16 20.01 -26.25
C ASP A 61 -12.75 18.59 -26.16
N ALA A 62 -12.55 17.77 -27.19
CA ALA A 62 -12.99 16.38 -27.21
C ALA A 62 -12.30 15.55 -26.11
N ALA A 63 -10.98 15.71 -25.95
CA ALA A 63 -10.23 15.04 -24.88
C ALA A 63 -10.71 15.47 -23.48
N ALA A 64 -10.90 16.77 -23.25
CA ALA A 64 -11.39 17.29 -21.97
C ALA A 64 -12.82 16.80 -21.67
N LYS A 65 -13.70 16.72 -22.68
CA LYS A 65 -15.04 16.14 -22.54
C LYS A 65 -14.96 14.66 -22.14
N LYS A 66 -14.08 13.88 -22.77
CA LYS A 66 -13.86 12.48 -22.42
C LYS A 66 -13.37 12.35 -20.98
N MET A 67 -12.38 13.14 -20.58
CA MET A 67 -11.86 13.16 -19.21
C MET A 67 -12.98 13.45 -18.19
N LYS A 68 -13.82 14.45 -18.42
CA LYS A 68 -14.99 14.74 -17.56
C LYS A 68 -15.94 13.54 -17.45
N ASN A 69 -16.27 12.91 -18.57
CA ASN A 69 -17.16 11.76 -18.60
C ASN A 69 -16.58 10.55 -17.87
N ASP A 70 -15.25 10.39 -17.90
CA ASP A 70 -14.54 9.30 -17.21
C ASP A 70 -14.25 9.62 -15.73
N GLY A 71 -14.80 10.73 -15.21
CA GLY A 71 -14.70 11.12 -13.80
C GLY A 71 -13.54 12.04 -13.46
N ALA A 72 -12.89 12.68 -14.45
CA ALA A 72 -11.75 13.58 -14.25
C ALA A 72 -12.04 15.07 -14.56
N PRO A 73 -12.97 15.73 -13.82
CA PRO A 73 -13.34 17.11 -14.10
C PRO A 73 -12.25 18.13 -13.81
N TRP A 74 -11.38 17.91 -12.81
CA TRP A 74 -10.35 18.89 -12.45
C TRP A 74 -9.22 18.92 -13.49
N LEU A 75 -8.68 17.77 -13.86
CA LEU A 75 -7.67 17.60 -14.91
C LEU A 75 -8.20 18.05 -16.27
N ALA A 76 -9.48 17.83 -16.56
CA ALA A 76 -10.10 18.38 -17.75
C ALA A 76 -10.10 19.92 -17.72
N SER A 77 -10.32 20.53 -16.55
CA SER A 77 -10.24 21.99 -16.40
C SER A 77 -8.81 22.50 -16.58
N VAL A 78 -7.82 21.81 -16.00
CA VAL A 78 -6.39 22.09 -16.21
C VAL A 78 -6.02 22.01 -17.69
N LEU A 79 -6.45 20.96 -18.41
CA LEU A 79 -6.19 20.81 -19.83
C LEU A 79 -6.72 21.99 -20.66
N LEU A 80 -7.94 22.45 -20.34
CA LEU A 80 -8.60 23.54 -21.06
C LEU A 80 -7.94 24.90 -20.85
N GLN A 81 -7.22 25.13 -19.75
CA GLN A 81 -6.44 26.36 -19.54
C GLN A 81 -5.35 26.54 -20.62
N TYR A 82 -4.79 25.43 -21.11
CA TYR A 82 -3.74 25.43 -22.13
C TYR A 82 -4.30 25.29 -23.56
N ARG A 83 -5.62 25.30 -23.75
CA ARG A 83 -6.27 25.03 -25.04
C ARG A 83 -5.76 25.93 -26.17
N ASN A 84 -5.50 27.22 -25.92
CA ASN A 84 -5.20 28.21 -26.95
C ASN A 84 -3.76 28.75 -26.93
N ILE A 85 -2.82 28.00 -26.33
CA ILE A 85 -1.40 28.40 -26.31
C ILE A 85 -0.76 28.31 -27.70
N ALA A 86 0.38 29.00 -27.87
CA ALA A 86 1.20 28.90 -29.07
C ALA A 86 1.60 27.45 -29.37
N ARG A 87 1.55 27.08 -30.65
CA ARG A 87 1.82 25.72 -31.14
C ARG A 87 3.23 25.60 -31.71
N GLN A 88 3.73 24.37 -31.79
CA GLN A 88 5.02 24.00 -32.35
C GLN A 88 4.92 22.69 -33.14
N ALA A 89 5.81 22.49 -34.10
CA ALA A 89 5.87 21.27 -34.91
C ALA A 89 6.32 20.05 -34.11
N ASP A 90 7.23 20.25 -33.15
CA ASP A 90 7.83 19.16 -32.38
C ASP A 90 6.83 18.52 -31.42
N TRP A 91 6.65 17.22 -31.60
CA TRP A 91 5.82 16.40 -30.73
C TRP A 91 6.52 16.18 -29.38
N LEU A 92 5.84 16.54 -28.29
CA LEU A 92 6.36 16.34 -26.92
C LEU A 92 5.75 15.13 -26.23
N THR A 93 4.44 14.90 -26.40
CA THR A 93 3.74 13.82 -25.70
C THR A 93 2.35 13.53 -26.27
N SER A 94 1.91 12.28 -26.10
CA SER A 94 0.53 11.83 -26.28
C SER A 94 -0.22 11.65 -24.96
N ALA A 95 0.46 11.71 -23.81
CA ALA A 95 -0.14 11.48 -22.51
C ALA A 95 -0.94 12.70 -22.05
N LEU A 96 -2.22 12.48 -21.72
CA LEU A 96 -3.09 13.47 -21.10
C LEU A 96 -2.62 13.82 -19.68
N PRO A 97 -2.95 15.01 -19.15
CA PRO A 97 -2.65 15.38 -17.78
C PRO A 97 -3.15 14.34 -16.80
N GLY A 98 -2.26 13.83 -15.96
CA GLY A 98 -2.48 12.84 -14.90
C GLY A 98 -2.02 11.43 -15.28
N ALA A 99 -1.95 11.12 -16.59
CA ALA A 99 -1.63 9.78 -17.05
C ALA A 99 -0.13 9.45 -17.05
N GLY A 100 0.76 10.44 -17.13
CA GLY A 100 2.20 10.19 -17.22
C GLY A 100 2.85 9.96 -15.85
N TRP A 101 3.69 8.93 -15.71
CA TRP A 101 4.37 8.58 -14.45
C TRP A 101 5.27 9.68 -13.88
N HIS A 102 5.75 10.63 -14.71
CA HIS A 102 6.42 11.83 -14.23
C HIS A 102 5.57 12.61 -13.23
N GLN A 103 4.24 12.65 -13.41
CA GLN A 103 3.35 13.39 -12.51
C GLN A 103 3.13 12.66 -11.19
N TRP A 104 3.46 11.38 -11.17
CA TRP A 104 3.43 10.55 -9.97
C TRP A 104 4.73 10.64 -9.18
N GLY A 105 5.80 11.19 -9.77
CA GLY A 105 7.16 11.17 -9.22
C GLY A 105 7.87 9.84 -9.48
N GLU A 106 7.28 8.98 -10.33
CA GLU A 106 7.71 7.60 -10.55
C GLU A 106 8.40 7.40 -11.90
N ALA A 107 8.74 8.49 -12.59
CA ALA A 107 9.53 8.46 -13.80
C ALA A 107 10.51 9.63 -13.87
N ALA A 108 11.61 9.41 -14.58
CA ALA A 108 12.62 10.41 -14.84
C ALA A 108 13.22 10.24 -16.23
N ASP A 109 13.62 11.36 -16.83
CA ASP A 109 14.40 11.37 -18.07
C ASP A 109 15.84 11.72 -17.70
N CYS A 110 16.77 10.83 -18.04
CA CYS A 110 18.20 10.97 -17.78
C CYS A 110 18.98 10.85 -19.08
N TYR A 111 19.96 11.73 -19.28
CA TYR A 111 20.78 11.74 -20.49
C TYR A 111 22.25 11.54 -20.18
N CYS A 112 22.93 10.80 -21.05
CA CYS A 112 24.37 10.60 -20.96
C CYS A 112 25.10 11.84 -21.47
N TYR A 113 26.18 12.22 -20.78
CA TYR A 113 27.11 13.27 -21.19
C TYR A 113 28.48 12.67 -21.49
N ARG A 114 29.14 13.24 -22.50
CA ARG A 114 30.52 12.91 -22.90
C ARG A 114 31.23 14.20 -23.24
N ASN A 115 32.32 14.50 -22.55
CA ASN A 115 33.06 15.76 -22.69
C ASN A 115 32.16 17.01 -22.56
N GLY A 116 31.24 16.99 -21.59
CA GLY A 116 30.31 18.08 -21.31
C GLY A 116 29.16 18.24 -22.31
N LYS A 117 29.06 17.40 -23.35
CA LYS A 117 27.97 17.42 -24.33
C LYS A 117 27.03 16.23 -24.12
N MET A 118 25.73 16.47 -24.26
CA MET A 118 24.72 15.41 -24.23
C MET A 118 24.91 14.49 -25.44
N VAL A 119 24.82 13.19 -25.22
CA VAL A 119 24.80 12.19 -26.30
C VAL A 119 23.39 12.17 -26.89
N GLU A 120 23.20 12.76 -28.05
CA GLU A 120 21.88 12.89 -28.71
C GLU A 120 21.39 11.57 -29.33
N ASN A 121 22.30 10.71 -29.78
CA ASN A 121 21.93 9.43 -30.38
C ASN A 121 21.45 8.45 -29.29
N GLY A 122 20.14 8.23 -29.21
CA GLY A 122 19.52 7.27 -28.28
C GLY A 122 19.95 5.82 -28.49
N GLY A 123 20.59 5.47 -29.61
CA GLY A 123 21.19 4.16 -29.87
C GLY A 123 22.65 4.01 -29.41
N ASP A 124 23.27 5.05 -28.83
CA ASP A 124 24.62 4.96 -28.28
C ASP A 124 24.68 3.86 -27.18
N PRO A 125 25.76 3.07 -27.09
CA PRO A 125 25.91 2.01 -26.10
C PRO A 125 25.64 2.43 -24.65
N CYS A 126 25.85 3.71 -24.30
CA CYS A 126 25.56 4.22 -22.96
C CYS A 126 24.07 4.05 -22.58
N TYR A 127 23.15 4.29 -23.52
CA TYR A 127 21.71 4.17 -23.26
C TYR A 127 21.25 2.72 -23.17
N LYS A 128 21.85 1.83 -23.96
CA LYS A 128 21.61 0.38 -23.82
C LYS A 128 22.08 -0.13 -22.47
N PHE A 129 23.29 0.26 -22.05
CA PHE A 129 23.82 -0.12 -20.73
C PHE A 129 22.93 0.41 -19.60
N TYR A 130 22.54 1.68 -19.66
CA TYR A 130 21.62 2.33 -18.72
C TYR A 130 20.30 1.54 -18.60
N ALA A 131 19.69 1.18 -19.73
CA ALA A 131 18.46 0.40 -19.75
C ALA A 131 18.61 -0.99 -19.15
N GLU A 132 19.69 -1.71 -19.47
CA GLU A 132 19.97 -3.03 -18.91
C GLU A 132 20.13 -3.01 -17.39
N GLN A 133 20.81 -1.99 -16.85
CA GLN A 133 20.95 -1.85 -15.39
C GLN A 133 19.65 -1.42 -14.74
N ALA A 134 18.86 -0.55 -15.38
CA ALA A 134 17.54 -0.15 -14.88
C ALA A 134 16.64 -1.37 -14.68
N VAL A 135 16.61 -2.28 -15.67
CA VAL A 135 15.83 -3.54 -15.59
C VAL A 135 16.30 -4.42 -14.43
N LYS A 136 17.61 -4.54 -14.18
CA LYS A 136 18.15 -5.32 -13.03
C LYS A 136 17.73 -4.74 -11.68
N LEU A 137 17.54 -3.43 -11.60
CA LEU A 137 17.03 -2.73 -10.41
C LEU A 137 15.49 -2.78 -10.31
N GLY A 138 14.83 -3.50 -11.22
CA GLY A 138 13.37 -3.61 -11.27
C GLY A 138 12.69 -2.30 -11.67
N LEU A 139 13.35 -1.50 -12.52
CA LEU A 139 12.76 -0.36 -13.20
C LEU A 139 12.41 -0.75 -14.65
N THR A 140 11.50 0.00 -15.25
CA THR A 140 11.16 -0.10 -16.66
C THR A 140 11.93 0.96 -17.44
N ALA A 141 12.62 0.56 -18.50
CA ALA A 141 13.45 1.45 -19.32
C ALA A 141 12.77 1.76 -20.66
N GLY A 142 12.63 3.05 -20.98
CA GLY A 142 12.04 3.53 -22.23
C GLY A 142 12.82 3.16 -23.48
N TYR A 143 14.09 2.76 -23.32
CA TYR A 143 14.89 2.15 -24.38
C TYR A 143 14.19 0.96 -25.06
N TYR A 144 13.36 0.21 -24.31
CA TYR A 144 12.65 -0.97 -24.83
C TYR A 144 11.20 -0.69 -25.24
N PHE A 145 10.77 0.57 -25.26
CA PHE A 145 9.43 0.92 -25.72
C PHE A 145 9.32 0.81 -27.24
N GLN A 146 8.10 0.60 -27.73
CA GLN A 146 7.81 0.53 -29.17
C GLN A 146 8.28 1.80 -29.90
N HIS A 147 8.12 2.96 -29.26
CA HIS A 147 8.79 4.19 -29.62
C HIS A 147 9.88 4.43 -28.59
N GLN A 148 11.12 4.15 -29.01
CA GLN A 148 12.28 4.18 -28.13
C GLN A 148 12.44 5.56 -27.50
N ASP A 149 12.44 5.59 -26.17
CA ASP A 149 12.74 6.77 -25.35
C ASP A 149 13.92 6.45 -24.43
N SER A 150 15.11 6.49 -25.01
CA SER A 150 16.33 5.93 -24.43
C SER A 150 16.75 6.52 -23.09
N GLY A 151 16.38 7.78 -22.82
CA GLY A 151 16.69 8.44 -21.55
C GLY A 151 15.66 8.17 -20.46
N HIS A 152 14.49 7.63 -20.80
CA HIS A 152 13.38 7.49 -19.87
C HIS A 152 13.49 6.24 -19.01
N VAL A 153 13.19 6.37 -17.71
CA VAL A 153 12.95 5.23 -16.83
C VAL A 153 11.77 5.51 -15.92
N GLN A 154 11.07 4.44 -15.54
CA GLN A 154 9.92 4.53 -14.65
C GLN A 154 9.86 3.34 -13.68
N LEU A 155 9.26 3.56 -12.51
CA LEU A 155 9.08 2.53 -11.49
C LEU A 155 8.10 1.44 -11.95
N GLN A 156 7.02 1.86 -12.60
CA GLN A 156 5.91 0.98 -12.99
C GLN A 156 6.20 0.26 -14.29
N SER A 157 5.69 -0.96 -14.45
CA SER A 157 5.72 -1.69 -15.74
C SER A 157 4.55 -1.31 -16.66
N ALA A 158 3.51 -0.68 -16.13
CA ALA A 158 2.38 -0.19 -16.92
C ALA A 158 2.80 1.03 -17.74
N ALA A 159 2.34 1.12 -18.99
CA ALA A 159 2.73 2.22 -19.89
C ALA A 159 2.33 3.61 -19.36
N THR A 160 1.16 3.72 -18.72
CA THR A 160 0.67 4.96 -18.12
C THR A 160 -0.14 4.67 -16.85
N ALA A 161 -0.34 5.67 -16.00
CA ALA A 161 -1.24 5.58 -14.85
C ALA A 161 -2.69 5.26 -15.27
N ALA A 162 -3.13 5.78 -16.42
CA ALA A 162 -4.44 5.48 -16.99
C ALA A 162 -4.61 4.03 -17.47
N SER A 163 -3.53 3.24 -17.50
CA SER A 163 -3.60 1.81 -17.80
C SER A 163 -3.96 0.96 -16.57
N ILE A 164 -3.83 1.51 -15.36
CA ILE A 164 -4.06 0.77 -14.11
C ILE A 164 -4.98 1.47 -13.11
N TYR A 165 -5.19 2.78 -13.27
CA TYR A 165 -6.10 3.58 -12.45
C TYR A 165 -7.26 4.13 -13.27
N THR A 166 -8.41 4.33 -12.61
CA THR A 166 -9.54 5.04 -13.21
C THR A 166 -9.24 6.52 -13.33
N TRP A 167 -9.83 7.19 -14.33
CA TRP A 167 -9.67 8.64 -14.51
C TRP A 167 -10.14 9.44 -13.30
N HIS A 168 -11.19 8.99 -12.59
CA HIS A 168 -11.58 9.56 -11.30
C HIS A 168 -10.47 9.53 -10.25
N HIS A 169 -9.80 8.39 -10.07
CA HIS A 169 -8.69 8.29 -9.11
C HIS A 169 -7.50 9.17 -9.53
N ILE A 170 -7.19 9.22 -10.82
CA ILE A 170 -6.13 10.06 -11.37
C ILE A 170 -6.47 11.55 -11.12
N ASP A 171 -7.72 11.95 -11.29
CA ASP A 171 -8.19 13.32 -11.07
C ASP A 171 -7.99 13.78 -9.63
N GLU A 172 -8.54 13.02 -8.68
CA GLU A 172 -8.46 13.36 -7.26
C GLU A 172 -7.01 13.33 -6.76
N THR A 173 -6.21 12.36 -7.22
CA THR A 173 -4.78 12.29 -6.85
C THR A 173 -4.02 13.50 -7.34
N MET A 174 -4.21 13.87 -8.61
CA MET A 174 -3.49 15.01 -9.19
C MET A 174 -3.99 16.34 -8.61
N LYS A 175 -5.29 16.47 -8.35
CA LYS A 175 -5.89 17.63 -7.69
C LYS A 175 -5.38 17.78 -6.26
N SER A 176 -5.30 16.70 -5.51
CA SER A 176 -4.78 16.73 -4.13
C SER A 176 -3.30 17.10 -4.11
N ARG A 177 -2.52 16.61 -5.09
CA ARG A 177 -1.07 16.86 -5.17
C ARG A 177 -0.71 18.25 -5.71
N PHE A 178 -1.49 18.77 -6.66
CA PHE A 178 -1.11 19.92 -7.48
C PHE A 178 -2.21 20.98 -7.66
N GLY A 179 -3.38 20.78 -7.05
CA GLY A 179 -4.42 21.79 -6.99
C GLY A 179 -4.05 22.88 -5.99
N ASP A 180 -4.50 24.10 -6.27
CA ASP A 180 -4.40 25.19 -5.33
C ASP A 180 -5.20 24.82 -4.07
N LYS A 181 -4.54 24.87 -2.92
CA LYS A 181 -5.22 24.76 -1.63
C LYS A 181 -5.81 26.13 -1.35
N ASP A 182 -7.13 26.28 -1.47
CA ASP A 182 -7.80 27.48 -0.97
C ASP A 182 -7.45 27.64 0.52
N GLU A 183 -6.63 28.64 0.85
CA GLU A 183 -6.44 29.07 2.23
C GLU A 183 -7.80 29.53 2.76
N VAL A 184 -8.38 28.74 3.66
CA VAL A 184 -9.48 29.22 4.50
C VAL A 184 -8.87 30.28 5.42
N ALA A 185 -8.99 31.54 5.00
CA ALA A 185 -8.72 32.69 5.83
C ALA A 185 -9.57 32.60 7.11
N LEU A 186 -8.93 32.30 8.23
CA LEU A 186 -9.52 32.51 9.55
C LEU A 186 -9.77 34.00 9.70
N SER A 187 -11.04 34.38 9.75
CA SER A 187 -11.47 35.75 9.98
C SER A 187 -10.98 36.23 11.35
N ALA A 188 -10.19 37.30 11.33
CA ALA A 188 -9.86 38.09 12.50
C ALA A 188 -11.14 38.76 13.02
N GLY A 189 -11.52 38.53 14.29
CA GLY A 189 -12.60 39.28 14.90
C GLY A 189 -13.25 38.67 16.14
N ALA A 190 -12.51 38.52 17.24
CA ALA A 190 -13.12 38.53 18.58
C ALA A 190 -12.09 38.94 19.64
N LYS A 191 -12.31 40.11 20.27
CA LYS A 191 -11.52 40.59 21.43
C LYS A 191 -11.78 39.69 22.65
N PRO A 192 -10.77 39.37 23.47
CA PRO A 192 -10.98 38.67 24.73
C PRO A 192 -11.39 39.67 25.81
N THR A 193 -12.58 39.49 26.37
CA THR A 193 -12.97 40.10 27.65
C THR A 193 -12.51 39.20 28.79
N SER A 194 -11.84 39.83 29.76
CA SER A 194 -11.37 39.24 31.00
C SER A 194 -12.51 38.75 31.88
N VAL A 195 -12.43 37.50 32.37
CA VAL A 195 -13.16 37.10 33.59
C VAL A 195 -12.27 36.20 34.45
N SER A 196 -12.42 36.42 35.75
CA SER A 196 -11.60 36.03 36.88
C SER A 196 -11.43 34.51 37.10
N SER A 197 -10.25 34.19 37.61
CA SER A 197 -9.83 32.91 38.20
C SER A 197 -10.65 32.53 39.43
N SER A 198 -10.92 31.23 39.59
CA SER A 198 -10.91 30.53 40.89
C SER A 198 -10.80 29.01 40.70
N ALA A 199 -9.61 28.51 41.05
CA ALA A 199 -9.25 27.21 41.63
C ALA A 199 -9.86 25.91 41.08
N LEU A 200 -9.03 25.12 40.38
CA LEU A 200 -8.96 23.67 40.60
C LEU A 200 -7.58 23.10 40.21
N VAL A 201 -6.89 22.62 41.25
CA VAL A 201 -5.87 21.56 41.33
C VAL A 201 -4.89 21.41 40.15
N ALA A 202 -3.64 21.75 40.42
CA ALA A 202 -2.50 21.54 39.54
C ALA A 202 -2.27 20.04 39.26
N PHE A 203 -2.60 19.60 38.05
CA PHE A 203 -1.83 18.56 37.38
C PHE A 203 -0.74 19.26 36.58
N THR A 204 0.52 19.05 36.96
CA THR A 204 1.65 19.33 36.05
C THR A 204 1.40 18.58 34.75
N PRO A 205 1.24 19.27 33.60
CA PRO A 205 1.27 18.59 32.33
C PRO A 205 2.71 18.13 32.14
N LEU A 206 2.92 16.81 32.15
CA LEU A 206 4.11 16.23 31.53
C LEU A 206 4.12 16.78 30.10
N ALA A 207 5.14 17.56 29.76
CA ALA A 207 5.29 18.12 28.42
C ALA A 207 5.11 16.99 27.40
N LEU A 208 4.05 17.06 26.61
CA LEU A 208 3.85 16.20 25.46
C LEU A 208 4.93 16.60 24.46
N THR A 209 6.09 15.95 24.56
CA THR A 209 6.99 15.84 23.41
C THR A 209 6.19 15.12 22.34
N GLU A 210 5.85 15.80 21.24
CA GLU A 210 5.45 15.14 20.01
C GLU A 210 6.57 14.17 19.63
N THR A 211 6.40 12.89 19.97
CA THR A 211 7.26 11.83 19.49
C THR A 211 6.99 11.72 18.00
N ALA A 212 7.93 12.19 17.19
CA ALA A 212 7.89 12.03 15.75
C ALA A 212 7.76 10.55 15.38
N ALA A 213 6.97 10.24 14.35
CA ALA A 213 6.86 8.89 13.84
C ALA A 213 8.26 8.36 13.42
N PRO A 214 8.57 7.07 13.65
CA PRO A 214 9.86 6.50 13.30
C PRO A 214 10.15 6.65 11.81
N SER A 215 11.42 6.84 11.44
CA SER A 215 11.85 6.92 10.04
C SER A 215 11.72 5.55 9.35
N GLY A 216 12.05 4.45 10.04
CA GLY A 216 11.88 3.07 9.59
C GLY A 216 10.49 2.49 9.81
N TYR A 217 10.38 1.16 9.75
CA TYR A 217 9.11 0.46 10.02
C TYR A 217 8.76 0.55 11.51
N TYR A 218 7.47 0.72 11.83
CA TYR A 218 6.94 0.66 13.19
C TYR A 218 7.22 -0.70 13.85
N LYS A 219 7.27 -1.79 13.08
CA LYS A 219 7.68 -3.10 13.63
C LYS A 219 9.13 -3.17 14.12
N ASP A 220 9.98 -2.25 13.68
CA ASP A 220 11.40 -2.18 14.08
C ASP A 220 11.66 -1.06 15.10
N ASP A 221 10.65 -0.22 15.36
CA ASP A 221 10.73 0.83 16.36
C ASP A 221 10.59 0.25 17.77
N THR A 222 11.59 0.50 18.63
CA THR A 222 11.62 -0.07 19.99
C THR A 222 10.46 0.42 20.84
N GLY A 223 10.03 1.69 20.69
CA GLY A 223 8.90 2.24 21.43
C GLY A 223 7.60 1.53 21.07
N MET A 224 7.36 1.31 19.78
CA MET A 224 6.18 0.61 19.26
C MET A 224 6.18 -0.88 19.59
N VAL A 225 7.33 -1.54 19.51
CA VAL A 225 7.47 -2.96 19.87
C VAL A 225 7.24 -3.19 21.37
N GLN A 226 7.61 -2.23 22.23
CA GLN A 226 7.44 -2.34 23.68
C GLN A 226 6.13 -1.73 24.20
N ALA A 227 5.42 -0.94 23.40
CA ALA A 227 4.15 -0.33 23.81
C ALA A 227 3.11 -1.40 24.20
N THR A 228 2.31 -1.15 25.24
CA THR A 228 1.33 -2.12 25.73
C THR A 228 0.32 -2.47 24.63
N LEU A 229 0.10 -3.77 24.41
CA LEU A 229 -0.84 -4.25 23.39
C LEU A 229 -2.29 -3.91 23.76
N THR A 230 -2.68 -4.25 25.00
CA THR A 230 -4.01 -4.02 25.54
C THR A 230 -4.18 -2.61 26.11
N PRO A 231 -5.40 -2.06 26.14
CA PRO A 231 -5.66 -0.75 26.75
C PRO A 231 -5.58 -0.84 28.28
N ALA A 232 -5.28 0.27 28.94
CA ALA A 232 -5.29 0.34 30.40
C ALA A 232 -6.69 0.10 31.00
N LEU A 233 -7.73 0.54 30.28
CA LEU A 233 -9.13 0.36 30.65
C LEU A 233 -9.87 -0.40 29.55
N PHE A 234 -10.44 -1.54 29.93
CA PHE A 234 -11.22 -2.41 29.07
C PHE A 234 -12.66 -1.90 29.00
N ILE A 235 -13.24 -1.98 27.81
CA ILE A 235 -14.66 -1.72 27.57
C ILE A 235 -15.47 -2.92 28.08
N ASP A 236 -16.46 -2.67 28.93
CA ASP A 236 -17.45 -3.68 29.31
C ASP A 236 -18.33 -4.01 28.11
N THR A 237 -18.32 -5.28 27.70
CA THR A 237 -19.08 -5.78 26.55
C THR A 237 -20.40 -6.42 26.96
N THR A 238 -20.74 -6.44 28.25
CA THR A 238 -21.97 -7.01 28.77
C THR A 238 -23.17 -6.33 28.12
N GLY A 239 -24.12 -7.13 27.61
CA GLY A 239 -25.30 -6.62 26.91
C GLY A 239 -25.06 -6.05 25.49
N THR A 240 -23.81 -5.91 25.03
CA THR A 240 -23.50 -5.46 23.66
C THR A 240 -23.61 -6.61 22.64
N LYS A 241 -23.95 -6.29 21.38
CA LYS A 241 -24.09 -7.25 20.27
C LYS A 241 -23.57 -6.66 18.94
N GLY A 242 -23.37 -7.51 17.93
CA GLY A 242 -23.02 -7.11 16.56
C GLY A 242 -21.73 -6.28 16.47
N THR A 243 -21.70 -5.30 15.55
CA THR A 243 -20.56 -4.40 15.30
C THR A 243 -20.03 -3.75 16.57
N LEU A 244 -20.91 -3.27 17.45
CA LEU A 244 -20.49 -2.60 18.69
C LEU A 244 -19.70 -3.54 19.60
N ARG A 245 -20.17 -4.78 19.75
CA ARG A 245 -19.46 -5.81 20.52
C ARG A 245 -18.12 -6.15 19.87
N ALA A 246 -18.09 -6.33 18.55
CA ALA A 246 -16.87 -6.69 17.83
C ALA A 246 -15.79 -5.60 17.93
N LEU A 247 -16.16 -4.33 17.79
CA LEU A 247 -15.24 -3.20 17.98
C LEU A 247 -14.74 -3.11 19.43
N ALA A 248 -15.61 -3.28 20.42
CA ALA A 248 -15.23 -3.26 21.83
C ALA A 248 -14.31 -4.42 22.21
N GLU A 249 -14.63 -5.64 21.76
CA GLU A 249 -13.77 -6.81 21.96
C GLU A 249 -12.42 -6.63 21.27
N THR A 250 -12.38 -6.05 20.07
CA THR A 250 -11.12 -5.75 19.36
C THR A 250 -10.29 -4.72 20.11
N TYR A 251 -10.91 -3.61 20.52
CA TYR A 251 -10.24 -2.60 21.34
C TYR A 251 -9.67 -3.20 22.63
N ASN A 252 -10.37 -4.13 23.27
CA ASN A 252 -9.87 -4.76 24.50
C ASN A 252 -8.60 -5.61 24.30
N ARG A 253 -8.35 -6.16 23.11
CA ARG A 253 -7.10 -6.93 22.89
C ARG A 253 -5.96 -6.06 22.37
N VAL A 254 -6.23 -5.09 21.49
CA VAL A 254 -5.17 -4.34 20.77
C VAL A 254 -5.22 -2.82 20.95
N GLY A 255 -6.18 -2.31 21.72
CA GLY A 255 -6.47 -0.88 21.85
C GLY A 255 -5.32 -0.05 22.41
N GLY A 256 -4.47 -0.60 23.27
CA GLY A 256 -3.32 0.13 23.81
C GLY A 256 -2.29 0.47 22.75
N LEU A 257 -1.99 -0.49 21.86
CA LEU A 257 -1.05 -0.28 20.78
C LEU A 257 -1.66 0.58 19.67
N ILE A 258 -2.94 0.38 19.35
CA ILE A 258 -3.66 1.23 18.40
C ILE A 258 -3.72 2.69 18.88
N GLU A 259 -3.91 2.94 20.18
CA GLU A 259 -3.86 4.29 20.75
C GLU A 259 -2.46 4.91 20.65
N THR A 260 -1.42 4.11 20.88
CA THR A 260 -0.03 4.57 20.71
C THR A 260 0.23 4.96 19.26
N PHE A 261 -0.18 4.12 18.31
CA PHE A 261 -0.13 4.44 16.88
C PHE A 261 -0.94 5.70 16.54
N GLY A 262 -2.15 5.83 17.08
CA GLY A 262 -3.02 6.98 16.89
C GLY A 262 -2.42 8.28 17.41
N LYS A 263 -1.68 8.26 18.53
CA LYS A 263 -0.95 9.43 19.03
C LYS A 263 0.16 9.87 18.07
N LEU A 264 0.94 8.93 17.53
CA LEU A 264 2.03 9.23 16.60
C LEU A 264 1.54 9.75 15.25
N THR A 265 0.36 9.31 14.83
CA THR A 265 -0.16 9.55 13.48
C THR A 265 -1.39 10.43 13.46
N SER A 266 -1.85 10.91 14.60
CA SER A 266 -3.15 11.59 14.76
C SER A 266 -4.35 10.80 14.20
N ILE A 267 -4.20 9.49 13.96
CA ILE A 267 -5.29 8.62 13.54
C ILE A 267 -6.20 8.37 14.74
N ASP A 268 -7.51 8.47 14.52
CA ASP A 268 -8.49 8.06 15.51
C ASP A 268 -8.40 6.53 15.74
N PRO A 269 -8.19 6.06 16.98
CA PRO A 269 -8.16 4.63 17.26
C PRO A 269 -9.38 3.86 16.73
N VAL A 270 -10.57 4.48 16.73
CA VAL A 270 -11.78 3.85 16.20
C VAL A 270 -11.75 3.71 14.68
N ALA A 271 -11.05 4.60 13.96
CA ALA A 271 -10.84 4.46 12.52
C ALA A 271 -10.00 3.21 12.20
N ALA A 272 -8.92 2.97 12.95
CA ALA A 272 -8.12 1.75 12.81
C ALA A 272 -8.92 0.48 13.18
N LEU A 273 -9.74 0.53 14.24
CA LEU A 273 -10.63 -0.57 14.60
C LEU A 273 -11.70 -0.85 13.53
N ALA A 274 -12.19 0.18 12.86
CA ALA A 274 -13.16 0.04 11.78
C ALA A 274 -12.59 -0.78 10.62
N VAL A 275 -11.33 -0.54 10.24
CA VAL A 275 -10.62 -1.38 9.26
C VAL A 275 -10.57 -2.82 9.74
N TRP A 276 -10.09 -3.06 10.97
CA TRP A 276 -10.01 -4.40 11.55
C TRP A 276 -11.35 -5.15 11.48
N TYR A 277 -12.45 -4.47 11.81
CA TYR A 277 -13.79 -5.02 11.75
C TYR A 277 -14.24 -5.33 10.32
N VAL A 278 -14.06 -4.40 9.38
CA VAL A 278 -14.49 -4.57 7.98
C VAL A 278 -13.71 -5.69 7.29
N GLU A 279 -12.41 -5.80 7.58
CA GLU A 279 -11.53 -6.81 6.96
C GLU A 279 -11.78 -8.23 7.49
N SER A 280 -11.90 -8.38 8.81
CA SER A 280 -11.93 -9.71 9.45
C SER A 280 -13.29 -10.10 10.01
N GLY A 281 -14.28 -9.21 9.99
CA GLY A 281 -15.54 -9.37 10.73
C GLY A 281 -15.35 -9.25 12.25
N GLY A 282 -14.21 -8.73 12.71
CA GLY A 282 -13.84 -8.70 14.14
C GLY A 282 -13.51 -10.09 14.70
N ARG A 283 -13.17 -11.07 13.84
CA ARG A 283 -12.75 -12.40 14.28
C ARG A 283 -11.58 -12.30 15.25
N LYS A 284 -11.59 -13.20 16.24
CA LYS A 284 -10.55 -13.25 17.27
C LYS A 284 -9.29 -13.88 16.72
N PHE A 285 -8.15 -13.35 17.15
CA PHE A 285 -6.88 -14.00 16.95
C PHE A 285 -6.83 -15.34 17.68
N THR A 286 -6.24 -16.33 17.01
CA THR A 286 -5.88 -17.62 17.60
C THR A 286 -4.38 -17.78 17.45
N LEU A 287 -3.68 -18.10 18.54
CA LEU A 287 -2.23 -18.29 18.51
C LEU A 287 -1.85 -19.36 17.48
N GLY A 288 -0.90 -19.03 16.62
CA GLY A 288 -0.46 -19.89 15.51
C GLY A 288 -1.42 -19.93 14.30
N LEU A 289 -2.61 -19.34 14.41
CA LEU A 289 -3.67 -19.36 13.40
C LEU A 289 -4.30 -17.96 13.25
N PRO A 290 -3.57 -16.98 12.67
CA PRO A 290 -4.15 -15.67 12.40
C PRO A 290 -5.34 -15.80 11.45
N VAL A 291 -6.23 -14.80 11.41
CA VAL A 291 -7.32 -14.81 10.43
C VAL A 291 -6.71 -14.89 9.03
N LEU A 292 -7.14 -15.88 8.25
CA LEU A 292 -6.57 -16.24 6.96
C LEU A 292 -7.65 -16.18 5.88
N ARG A 293 -7.23 -15.75 4.69
CA ARG A 293 -7.98 -15.99 3.46
C ARG A 293 -7.01 -16.41 2.35
N PHE A 294 -7.29 -17.55 1.73
CA PHE A 294 -6.46 -18.14 0.70
C PHE A 294 -7.04 -17.90 -0.70
N GLU A 295 -6.30 -17.19 -1.55
CA GLU A 295 -6.77 -16.75 -2.87
C GLU A 295 -6.24 -17.67 -3.98
N ASN A 296 -7.08 -18.59 -4.48
CA ASN A 296 -6.70 -19.57 -5.51
C ASN A 296 -6.13 -18.91 -6.78
N HIS A 297 -6.70 -17.78 -7.20
CA HIS A 297 -6.22 -17.06 -8.39
C HIS A 297 -4.83 -16.43 -8.18
N LYS A 298 -4.45 -16.11 -6.93
CA LYS A 298 -3.09 -15.69 -6.59
C LYS A 298 -2.16 -16.89 -6.55
N LEU A 299 -2.61 -18.05 -6.05
CA LEU A 299 -1.84 -19.29 -6.14
C LEU A 299 -1.55 -19.64 -7.60
N PHE A 300 -2.52 -19.43 -8.49
CA PHE A 300 -2.29 -19.57 -9.92
C PHE A 300 -1.20 -18.62 -10.41
N LYS A 301 -1.28 -17.33 -10.07
CA LYS A 301 -0.25 -16.34 -10.43
C LYS A 301 1.16 -16.76 -9.98
N TYR A 302 1.32 -17.21 -8.73
CA TYR A 302 2.65 -17.45 -8.14
C TYR A 302 3.19 -18.88 -8.35
N TRP A 303 2.33 -19.86 -8.64
CA TRP A 303 2.70 -21.26 -8.83
C TRP A 303 1.96 -21.91 -10.01
N GLY A 304 0.64 -21.80 -10.07
CA GLY A 304 -0.19 -22.56 -11.00
C GLY A 304 0.05 -22.24 -12.48
N ALA A 305 0.46 -21.02 -12.84
CA ALA A 305 0.75 -20.63 -14.22
C ALA A 305 1.90 -21.44 -14.86
N THR A 306 2.81 -21.97 -14.04
CA THR A 306 3.89 -22.87 -14.48
C THR A 306 3.61 -24.34 -14.15
N ASN A 307 2.46 -24.64 -13.54
CA ASN A 307 2.06 -25.95 -13.05
C ASN A 307 0.57 -26.25 -13.37
N VAL A 308 0.09 -25.79 -14.53
CA VAL A 308 -1.34 -25.69 -14.86
C VAL A 308 -2.07 -27.00 -14.66
N ALA A 309 -1.55 -28.10 -15.22
CA ALA A 309 -2.17 -29.43 -15.09
C ALA A 309 -2.26 -29.93 -13.63
N GLN A 310 -1.34 -29.52 -12.76
CA GLN A 310 -1.39 -29.87 -11.35
C GLN A 310 -2.33 -28.93 -10.57
N PHE A 311 -2.35 -27.64 -10.90
CA PHE A 311 -3.27 -26.68 -10.32
C PHE A 311 -4.72 -27.06 -10.62
N ASP A 312 -5.05 -27.33 -11.87
CA ASP A 312 -6.43 -27.61 -12.33
C ASP A 312 -7.03 -28.89 -11.75
N LYS A 313 -6.18 -29.80 -11.26
CA LYS A 313 -6.64 -30.98 -10.51
C LYS A 313 -7.27 -30.60 -9.18
N TYR A 314 -6.82 -29.52 -8.54
CA TYR A 314 -7.11 -29.28 -7.12
C TYR A 314 -7.63 -27.88 -6.79
N PHE A 315 -7.52 -26.92 -7.69
CA PHE A 315 -7.99 -25.54 -7.47
C PHE A 315 -8.77 -25.03 -8.69
N GLN A 316 -9.77 -24.20 -8.41
CA GLN A 316 -10.57 -23.50 -9.38
C GLN A 316 -10.71 -22.03 -8.97
N PHE A 317 -10.88 -21.17 -9.97
CA PHE A 317 -11.27 -19.77 -9.82
C PHE A 317 -11.91 -19.28 -11.12
N GLY A 318 -12.70 -18.21 -11.06
CA GLY A 318 -13.39 -17.65 -12.24
C GLY A 318 -12.43 -17.13 -13.30
N GLY A 319 -12.79 -17.29 -14.56
CA GLY A 319 -12.01 -16.84 -15.71
C GLY A 319 -10.85 -17.78 -16.08
N HIS A 320 -10.70 -18.92 -15.40
CA HIS A 320 -9.69 -19.93 -15.69
C HIS A 320 -10.30 -21.30 -15.93
N ALA A 321 -9.73 -22.07 -16.86
CA ALA A 321 -10.16 -23.42 -17.22
C ALA A 321 -11.70 -23.55 -17.45
N GLY A 322 -12.33 -22.55 -18.05
CA GLY A 322 -13.76 -22.53 -18.37
C GLY A 322 -14.69 -22.22 -17.19
N ILE A 323 -14.18 -21.91 -15.99
CA ILE A 323 -15.00 -21.48 -14.86
C ILE A 323 -15.48 -20.04 -15.11
N PRO A 324 -16.79 -19.73 -15.04
CA PRO A 324 -17.29 -18.39 -15.30
C PRO A 324 -16.91 -17.39 -14.21
N GLY A 325 -16.98 -16.09 -14.53
CA GLY A 325 -16.80 -14.99 -13.57
C GLY A 325 -15.37 -14.43 -13.51
N ALA A 326 -15.17 -13.42 -12.66
CA ALA A 326 -13.87 -12.78 -12.47
C ALA A 326 -12.91 -13.64 -11.65
N SER A 327 -11.61 -13.35 -11.73
CA SER A 327 -10.55 -14.14 -11.09
C SER A 327 -10.66 -14.25 -9.57
N HIS A 328 -11.22 -13.25 -8.91
CA HIS A 328 -11.45 -13.24 -7.46
C HIS A 328 -12.80 -13.90 -7.06
N LYS A 329 -13.49 -14.57 -7.98
CA LYS A 329 -14.79 -15.25 -7.75
C LYS A 329 -14.67 -16.75 -8.01
N ASN A 330 -15.64 -17.52 -7.51
CA ASN A 330 -15.77 -18.96 -7.77
C ASN A 330 -14.54 -19.79 -7.37
N HIS A 331 -13.89 -19.41 -6.27
CA HIS A 331 -12.77 -20.19 -5.74
C HIS A 331 -13.27 -21.49 -5.13
N LYS A 332 -12.73 -22.60 -5.62
CA LYS A 332 -12.97 -23.94 -5.06
C LYS A 332 -11.68 -24.73 -4.99
N PHE A 333 -11.61 -25.67 -4.07
CA PHE A 333 -10.48 -26.58 -3.95
C PHE A 333 -10.95 -27.99 -3.61
N ARG A 334 -10.04 -28.96 -3.74
CA ARG A 334 -10.18 -30.31 -3.22
C ARG A 334 -8.81 -30.88 -2.92
N VAL A 335 -8.73 -31.81 -1.97
CA VAL A 335 -7.43 -32.37 -1.51
C VAL A 335 -7.13 -33.73 -2.14
N SER A 336 -8.13 -34.35 -2.76
CA SER A 336 -8.00 -35.55 -3.60
C SER A 336 -8.81 -35.36 -4.88
N THR A 337 -8.36 -35.94 -5.99
CA THR A 337 -9.10 -35.90 -7.27
C THR A 337 -10.41 -36.67 -7.24
N LYS A 338 -10.62 -37.51 -6.21
CA LYS A 338 -11.87 -38.23 -5.94
C LYS A 338 -12.87 -37.41 -5.12
N ASP A 339 -12.41 -36.36 -4.44
CA ASP A 339 -13.29 -35.54 -3.62
C ASP A 339 -14.13 -34.61 -4.49
N ALA A 340 -15.32 -34.29 -3.98
CA ALA A 340 -16.12 -33.19 -4.51
C ALA A 340 -15.40 -31.85 -4.31
N TRP A 341 -15.64 -30.90 -5.22
CA TRP A 341 -15.13 -29.54 -5.08
C TRP A 341 -15.77 -28.84 -3.87
N GLN A 342 -14.93 -28.32 -2.98
CA GLN A 342 -15.31 -27.51 -1.83
C GLN A 342 -15.11 -26.03 -2.14
N SER A 343 -16.09 -25.18 -1.83
CA SER A 343 -15.94 -23.73 -1.96
C SER A 343 -14.94 -23.17 -0.95
N SER A 344 -14.05 -22.28 -1.40
CA SER A 344 -13.28 -21.40 -0.52
C SER A 344 -14.12 -20.18 -0.11
N HIS A 345 -13.62 -19.34 0.79
CA HIS A 345 -14.24 -18.08 1.22
C HIS A 345 -15.58 -18.23 1.91
N VAL A 346 -15.75 -19.35 2.60
CA VAL A 346 -16.88 -19.58 3.52
C VAL A 346 -16.57 -18.97 4.88
N ASP A 347 -17.60 -18.78 5.71
CA ASP A 347 -17.45 -18.25 7.07
C ASP A 347 -16.91 -19.31 8.05
N ASP A 348 -15.80 -19.96 7.67
CA ASP A 348 -15.12 -20.98 8.46
C ASP A 348 -13.62 -20.98 8.16
N GLN A 349 -12.82 -20.59 9.15
CA GLN A 349 -11.36 -20.54 9.04
C GLN A 349 -10.73 -21.92 8.83
N SER A 350 -11.35 -23.00 9.31
CA SER A 350 -10.82 -24.35 9.11
C SER A 350 -10.76 -24.73 7.62
N VAL A 351 -11.70 -24.20 6.83
CA VAL A 351 -11.75 -24.41 5.37
C VAL A 351 -10.63 -23.66 4.66
N GLU A 352 -10.39 -22.39 5.04
CA GLU A 352 -9.28 -21.59 4.52
C GLU A 352 -7.93 -22.24 4.84
N TYR A 353 -7.73 -22.68 6.08
CA TYR A 353 -6.51 -23.39 6.48
C TYR A 353 -6.34 -24.74 5.80
N LYS A 354 -7.43 -25.46 5.52
CA LYS A 354 -7.37 -26.72 4.77
C LYS A 354 -6.86 -26.49 3.35
N ALA A 355 -7.37 -25.47 2.65
CA ALA A 355 -6.89 -25.10 1.32
C ALA A 355 -5.43 -24.65 1.34
N PHE A 356 -5.07 -23.78 2.29
CA PHE A 356 -3.71 -23.29 2.48
C PHE A 356 -2.69 -24.41 2.72
N ARG A 357 -2.94 -25.27 3.72
CA ARG A 357 -2.03 -26.37 4.06
C ARG A 357 -1.90 -27.37 2.93
N PHE A 358 -2.99 -27.63 2.21
CA PHE A 358 -2.92 -28.49 1.04
C PHE A 358 -2.08 -27.86 -0.09
N ALA A 359 -2.21 -26.56 -0.35
CA ALA A 359 -1.37 -25.86 -1.31
C ALA A 359 0.14 -25.89 -0.94
N GLU A 360 0.49 -25.94 0.35
CA GLU A 360 1.87 -26.11 0.81
C GLU A 360 2.44 -27.50 0.50
N THR A 361 1.58 -28.51 0.30
CA THR A 361 2.04 -29.84 -0.15
C THR A 361 2.37 -29.89 -1.65
N LEU A 362 1.87 -28.90 -2.41
CA LEU A 362 1.99 -28.84 -3.87
C LEU A 362 3.02 -27.80 -4.34
N SER A 363 3.29 -26.80 -3.50
CA SER A 363 4.12 -25.63 -3.82
C SER A 363 4.91 -25.18 -2.60
N SER A 364 5.82 -24.21 -2.74
CA SER A 364 6.55 -23.69 -1.59
C SER A 364 5.66 -22.86 -0.68
N ARG A 365 5.86 -22.94 0.64
CA ARG A 365 5.20 -22.10 1.66
C ARG A 365 5.19 -20.62 1.27
N GLU A 366 6.30 -20.11 0.74
CA GLU A 366 6.39 -18.73 0.29
C GLU A 366 5.33 -18.36 -0.78
N LYS A 367 5.10 -19.21 -1.78
CA LYS A 367 4.10 -18.96 -2.83
C LYS A 367 2.68 -19.03 -2.28
N VAL A 368 2.43 -19.93 -1.34
CA VAL A 368 1.14 -20.04 -0.63
C VAL A 368 0.90 -18.77 0.20
N CYS A 369 1.91 -18.30 0.94
CA CYS A 369 1.82 -17.05 1.70
C CYS A 369 1.63 -15.82 0.81
N LEU A 370 2.32 -15.72 -0.33
CA LEU A 370 2.07 -14.67 -1.34
C LEU A 370 0.63 -14.67 -1.85
N SER A 371 -0.04 -15.83 -1.76
CA SER A 371 -1.40 -16.07 -2.23
C SER A 371 -2.46 -15.93 -1.14
N SER A 372 -2.10 -15.43 0.05
CA SER A 372 -2.99 -15.37 1.20
C SER A 372 -2.94 -14.02 1.90
N SER A 373 -4.03 -13.61 2.53
CA SER A 373 -4.05 -12.50 3.49
C SER A 373 -4.05 -13.00 4.93
N PHE A 374 -3.41 -12.24 5.82
CA PHE A 374 -3.19 -12.63 7.21
C PHE A 374 -3.68 -11.58 8.20
N GLY A 375 -4.13 -12.07 9.35
CA GLY A 375 -4.49 -11.28 10.53
C GLY A 375 -5.81 -10.54 10.39
N GLY A 376 -6.16 -9.85 11.47
CA GLY A 376 -7.27 -8.91 11.52
C GLY A 376 -7.32 -7.87 10.40
N PRO A 377 -6.19 -7.25 10.00
CA PRO A 377 -6.17 -6.30 8.89
C PRO A 377 -6.19 -6.94 7.50
N GLN A 378 -6.18 -8.28 7.37
CA GLN A 378 -6.16 -8.98 6.08
C GLN A 378 -5.08 -8.49 5.10
N ILE A 379 -3.86 -8.26 5.60
CA ILE A 379 -2.74 -7.88 4.73
C ILE A 379 -2.34 -9.07 3.86
N MET A 380 -2.41 -8.89 2.54
CA MET A 380 -1.92 -9.87 1.58
C MET A 380 -0.41 -10.11 1.72
N GLY A 381 0.02 -11.37 1.72
CA GLY A 381 1.42 -11.74 1.89
C GLY A 381 2.35 -11.21 0.79
N PHE A 382 1.84 -10.92 -0.41
CA PHE A 382 2.64 -10.23 -1.43
C PHE A 382 3.04 -8.79 -1.05
N ASN A 383 2.43 -8.21 -0.02
CA ASN A 383 2.80 -6.93 0.56
C ASN A 383 3.87 -7.05 1.67
N HIS A 384 4.50 -8.22 1.84
CA HIS A 384 5.46 -8.43 2.92
C HIS A 384 6.59 -7.38 2.95
N LYS A 385 7.13 -6.98 1.77
CA LYS A 385 8.16 -5.95 1.68
C LYS A 385 7.64 -4.56 2.06
N ILE A 386 6.40 -4.26 1.70
CA ILE A 386 5.72 -3.01 2.10
C ILE A 386 5.61 -2.93 3.62
N CYS A 387 5.41 -4.07 4.29
CA CYS A 387 5.39 -4.15 5.75
C CYS A 387 6.78 -4.41 6.37
N GLY A 388 7.86 -4.36 5.60
CA GLY A 388 9.24 -4.54 6.08
C GLY A 388 9.66 -5.97 6.42
N TYR A 389 8.90 -6.98 6.02
CA TYR A 389 9.25 -8.39 6.23
C TYR A 389 10.06 -8.95 5.06
N ALA A 390 11.05 -9.80 5.37
CA ALA A 390 11.94 -10.40 4.36
C ALA A 390 11.22 -11.28 3.33
N SER A 391 10.14 -11.94 3.74
CA SER A 391 9.35 -12.87 2.92
C SER A 391 7.87 -12.86 3.33
N ALA A 392 6.98 -13.37 2.46
CA ALA A 392 5.56 -13.53 2.78
C ALA A 392 5.34 -14.52 3.92
N SER A 393 6.17 -15.57 3.97
CA SER A 393 6.22 -16.51 5.10
C SER A 393 6.62 -15.82 6.41
N ALA A 394 7.61 -14.92 6.40
CA ALA A 394 8.01 -14.18 7.60
C ALA A 394 6.90 -13.24 8.11
N LEU A 395 6.14 -12.59 7.21
CA LEU A 395 4.96 -11.81 7.59
C LEU A 395 3.89 -12.71 8.23
N ALA A 396 3.60 -13.85 7.61
CA ALA A 396 2.61 -14.80 8.11
C ALA A 396 2.98 -15.35 9.50
N ASP A 397 4.24 -15.72 9.69
CA ASP A 397 4.75 -16.25 10.96
C ASP A 397 4.70 -15.18 12.06
N ALA A 398 5.10 -13.94 11.77
CA ALA A 398 4.98 -12.84 12.72
C ALA A 398 3.52 -12.61 13.14
N PHE A 399 2.60 -12.52 12.17
CA PHE A 399 1.18 -12.33 12.42
C PHE A 399 0.54 -13.50 13.21
N ALA A 400 1.12 -14.69 13.13
CA ALA A 400 0.68 -15.87 13.85
C ALA A 400 1.16 -15.92 15.31
N THR A 401 2.21 -15.18 15.67
CA THR A 401 2.77 -15.19 17.03
C THR A 401 2.04 -14.25 17.99
N ASP A 402 1.65 -13.06 17.52
CA ASP A 402 1.06 -12.02 18.37
C ASP A 402 0.26 -11.01 17.53
N GLU A 403 -0.89 -10.55 18.03
CA GLU A 403 -1.67 -9.48 17.38
C GLU A 403 -0.92 -8.16 17.30
N ARG A 404 0.10 -7.93 18.14
CA ARG A 404 1.05 -6.82 18.01
C ARG A 404 1.58 -6.71 16.60
N TRP A 405 2.06 -7.82 16.03
CA TRP A 405 2.67 -7.81 14.70
C TRP A 405 1.65 -7.53 13.61
N GLN A 406 0.37 -7.85 13.84
CA GLN A 406 -0.73 -7.48 12.95
C GLN A 406 -0.99 -5.97 13.01
N VAL A 407 -1.01 -5.36 14.19
CA VAL A 407 -1.16 -3.90 14.35
C VAL A 407 0.01 -3.15 13.71
N LEU A 408 1.24 -3.58 13.99
CA LEU A 408 2.45 -2.95 13.44
C LEU A 408 2.55 -3.16 11.94
N GLY A 409 2.22 -4.35 11.43
CA GLY A 409 2.15 -4.62 9.99
C GLY A 409 1.09 -3.77 9.28
N PHE A 410 -0.07 -3.53 9.91
CA PHE A 410 -1.08 -2.59 9.42
C PHE A 410 -0.56 -1.15 9.41
N ALA A 411 0.08 -0.70 10.50
CA ALA A 411 0.68 0.64 10.59
C ALA A 411 1.74 0.85 9.50
N ASP A 412 2.59 -0.16 9.27
CA ASP A 412 3.63 -0.15 8.23
C ASP A 412 3.04 -0.20 6.82
N PHE A 413 1.96 -0.97 6.62
CA PHE A 413 1.23 -0.97 5.36
C PHE A 413 0.64 0.40 5.06
N CYS A 414 -0.03 1.02 6.04
CA CYS A 414 -0.62 2.33 5.86
C CYS A 414 0.44 3.40 5.65
N LYS A 415 1.53 3.40 6.40
CA LYS A 415 2.63 4.35 6.19
C LYS A 415 3.25 4.18 4.81
N SER A 416 3.61 2.96 4.43
CA SER A 416 4.34 2.70 3.19
C SER A 416 3.49 2.90 1.93
N ASN A 417 2.17 2.81 2.04
CA ASN A 417 1.24 3.14 0.95
C ASN A 417 0.64 4.54 1.07
N ASN A 418 1.14 5.39 1.97
CA ASN A 418 0.61 6.73 2.22
C ASN A 418 -0.90 6.76 2.48
N LEU A 419 -1.40 5.84 3.30
CA LEU A 419 -2.82 5.73 3.69
C LEU A 419 -3.15 6.42 5.02
N ILE A 420 -2.14 7.00 5.66
CA ILE A 420 -2.24 7.59 7.00
C ILE A 420 -3.14 8.81 6.98
N ASP A 421 -3.05 9.67 5.96
CA ASP A 421 -3.89 10.86 5.89
C ASP A 421 -5.31 10.54 5.45
N GLU A 422 -5.55 9.52 4.63
CA GLU A 422 -6.89 9.06 4.24
C GLU A 422 -7.65 8.58 5.47
N ILE A 423 -7.07 7.67 6.25
CA ILE A 423 -7.74 7.16 7.46
C ILE A 423 -7.87 8.23 8.55
N ARG A 424 -6.86 9.10 8.71
CA ARG A 424 -6.91 10.24 9.64
C ARG A 424 -8.04 11.21 9.27
N ASN A 425 -8.13 11.56 7.99
CA ASN A 425 -9.10 12.52 7.48
C ASN A 425 -10.43 11.86 7.10
N ARG A 426 -10.60 10.56 7.37
CA ARG A 426 -11.84 9.80 7.14
C ARG A 426 -12.27 9.79 5.67
N LYS A 427 -11.31 9.79 4.76
CA LYS A 427 -11.53 9.65 3.32
C LYS A 427 -11.83 8.17 3.01
N TRP A 428 -12.98 7.67 3.47
CA TRP A 428 -13.26 6.24 3.48
C TRP A 428 -13.29 5.60 2.08
N LEU A 429 -13.80 6.34 1.09
CA LEU A 429 -13.81 5.90 -0.30
C LEU A 429 -12.37 5.70 -0.81
N ASP A 430 -11.51 6.69 -0.58
CA ASP A 430 -10.11 6.66 -1.02
C ASP A 430 -9.31 5.58 -0.28
N PHE A 431 -9.49 5.50 1.04
CA PHE A 431 -8.88 4.45 1.85
C PHE A 431 -9.31 3.06 1.37
N GLY A 432 -10.62 2.82 1.19
CA GLY A 432 -11.12 1.53 0.69
C GLY A 432 -10.64 1.22 -0.72
N GLN A 433 -10.46 2.24 -1.57
CA GLN A 433 -9.90 2.04 -2.92
C GLN A 433 -8.45 1.60 -2.87
N ALA A 434 -7.62 2.27 -2.07
CA ALA A 434 -6.21 1.98 -1.99
C ALA A 434 -5.89 0.72 -1.17
N TYR A 435 -6.68 0.45 -0.12
CA TYR A 435 -6.49 -0.71 0.76
C TYR A 435 -7.09 -1.99 0.16
N ASN A 436 -8.33 -1.94 -0.35
CA ASN A 436 -9.07 -3.12 -0.82
C ASN A 436 -9.15 -3.24 -2.35
N GLY A 437 -8.82 -2.19 -3.09
CA GLY A 437 -9.00 -2.13 -4.53
C GLY A 437 -10.43 -1.76 -4.97
N ASP A 438 -11.35 -1.46 -4.05
CA ASP A 438 -12.75 -1.15 -4.34
C ASP A 438 -13.34 -0.16 -3.31
N GLY A 439 -13.10 1.13 -3.55
CA GLY A 439 -13.56 2.18 -2.63
C GLY A 439 -15.07 2.24 -2.50
N ALA A 440 -15.80 1.99 -3.58
CA ALA A 440 -17.26 2.06 -3.59
C ALA A 440 -17.90 0.99 -2.70
N VAL A 441 -17.29 -0.19 -2.59
CA VAL A 441 -17.78 -1.25 -1.71
C VAL A 441 -17.27 -1.11 -0.28
N TYR A 442 -16.00 -0.74 -0.09
CA TYR A 442 -15.37 -0.76 1.23
C TYR A 442 -15.50 0.57 1.98
N GLY A 443 -15.50 1.70 1.29
CA GLY A 443 -15.65 3.03 1.90
C GLY A 443 -16.90 3.16 2.77
N PRO A 444 -18.11 2.87 2.26
CA PRO A 444 -19.33 2.92 3.07
C PRO A 444 -19.29 1.98 4.28
N LYS A 445 -18.67 0.79 4.16
CA LYS A 445 -18.54 -0.15 5.27
C LYS A 445 -17.62 0.36 6.37
N LEU A 446 -16.52 1.00 5.98
CA LEU A 446 -15.56 1.63 6.90
C LEU A 446 -16.21 2.80 7.62
N GLU A 447 -16.97 3.63 6.90
CA GLU A 447 -17.74 4.72 7.47
C GLU A 447 -18.79 4.21 8.47
N ASP A 448 -19.58 3.21 8.09
CA ASP A 448 -20.60 2.60 8.94
C ASP A 448 -20.00 2.03 10.24
N ALA A 449 -18.87 1.35 10.13
CA ALA A 449 -18.15 0.84 11.29
C ALA A 449 -17.61 1.98 12.17
N TYR A 450 -17.02 3.02 11.58
CA TYR A 450 -16.51 4.18 12.30
C TYR A 450 -17.64 4.96 13.02
N ASN A 451 -18.84 5.02 12.44
CA ASN A 451 -20.01 5.69 13.03
C ASN A 451 -20.46 5.08 14.39
N PHE A 452 -19.95 3.90 14.76
CA PHE A 452 -20.12 3.37 16.12
C PHE A 452 -19.28 4.09 17.19
N LYS A 453 -18.34 4.96 16.82
CA LYS A 453 -17.46 5.70 17.76
C LYS A 453 -18.23 6.31 18.94
N GLY A 454 -19.33 7.02 18.66
CA GLY A 454 -20.13 7.66 19.70
C GLY A 454 -20.83 6.67 20.65
N LYS A 455 -21.16 5.47 20.17
CA LYS A 455 -21.73 4.40 21.00
C LYS A 455 -20.63 3.70 21.80
N LEU A 456 -19.49 3.43 21.18
CA LEU A 456 -18.32 2.81 21.81
C LEU A 456 -17.81 3.67 22.98
N ALA A 457 -17.76 4.99 22.81
CA ALA A 457 -17.32 5.92 23.85
C ALA A 457 -18.24 5.96 25.09
N LYS A 458 -19.51 5.56 24.96
CA LYS A 458 -20.49 5.54 26.06
C LYS A 458 -20.49 4.25 26.87
N LEU A 459 -19.79 3.21 26.40
CA LEU A 459 -19.74 1.94 27.12
C LEU A 459 -18.91 2.09 28.40
N PRO A 460 -19.32 1.42 29.50
CA PRO A 460 -18.55 1.43 30.74
C PRO A 460 -17.13 0.93 30.52
N ARG A 461 -16.18 1.51 31.25
CA ARG A 461 -14.77 1.12 31.23
C ARG A 461 -14.34 0.65 32.60
N GLN A 462 -13.59 -0.44 32.64
CA GLN A 462 -13.08 -1.04 33.87
C GLN A 462 -11.61 -1.41 33.73
N PRO A 463 -10.83 -1.43 34.82
CA PRO A 463 -9.50 -2.02 34.82
C PRO A 463 -9.57 -3.45 34.27
N SER A 464 -8.49 -3.91 33.63
CA SER A 464 -8.44 -5.27 33.08
C SER A 464 -8.84 -6.30 34.16
N PRO A 465 -9.69 -7.30 33.84
CA PRO A 465 -10.07 -8.35 34.79
C PRO A 465 -8.89 -9.14 35.39
N GLY A 466 -7.67 -8.97 34.86
CA GLY A 466 -6.43 -9.56 35.40
C GLY A 466 -5.67 -8.71 36.44
N GLY A 467 -6.24 -7.61 36.93
CA GLY A 467 -5.60 -6.67 37.87
C GLY A 467 -5.39 -7.13 39.31
N LEU A 468 -5.40 -8.44 39.61
CA LEU A 468 -5.08 -9.00 40.93
C LEU A 468 -4.08 -10.17 40.82
N ALA A 469 -2.87 -9.87 40.34
CA ALA A 469 -1.58 -10.54 40.65
C ALA A 469 -0.53 -9.83 39.76
N GLY A 470 0.51 -9.13 40.24
CA GLY A 470 1.41 -9.55 41.30
C GLY A 470 2.43 -10.54 40.73
N GLY A 471 3.48 -10.04 40.07
CA GLY A 471 4.65 -10.87 39.72
C GLY A 471 5.44 -10.36 38.53
N LEU A 472 6.66 -9.88 38.77
CA LEU A 472 7.69 -9.73 37.74
C LEU A 472 7.83 -11.03 36.96
N ALA A 473 7.75 -10.95 35.63
CA ALA A 473 8.36 -11.94 34.75
C ALA A 473 9.16 -11.18 33.68
N THR A 474 10.39 -10.84 34.05
CA THR A 474 11.47 -10.63 33.10
C THR A 474 11.69 -11.94 32.35
N ALA A 475 11.23 -12.04 31.12
CA ALA A 475 11.67 -13.09 30.20
C ALA A 475 12.13 -12.38 28.91
N GLY A 476 13.43 -12.15 28.82
CA GLY A 476 14.06 -11.81 27.55
C GLY A 476 13.84 -12.96 26.58
N THR A 477 13.14 -12.69 25.48
CA THR A 477 13.01 -13.63 24.37
C THR A 477 14.18 -13.44 23.41
N PRO A 478 14.87 -14.50 22.97
CA PRO A 478 16.03 -14.37 22.09
C PRO A 478 15.61 -14.01 20.67
N VAL A 479 16.45 -13.21 20.00
CA VAL A 479 16.46 -13.04 18.55
C VAL A 479 16.57 -14.44 17.89
N PRO A 480 15.65 -14.87 17.01
CA PRO A 480 15.76 -16.16 16.35
C PRO A 480 16.97 -16.19 15.41
N LYS A 481 17.87 -17.14 15.63
CA LYS A 481 18.89 -17.52 14.65
C LYS A 481 18.22 -18.17 13.45
N SER A 482 18.72 -17.82 12.27
CA SER A 482 18.45 -18.43 10.97
C SER A 482 18.41 -19.97 11.06
N LEU A 483 17.27 -20.56 10.72
CA LEU A 483 17.15 -22.01 10.49
C LEU A 483 17.86 -22.34 9.17
N THR A 484 19.08 -22.87 9.26
CA THR A 484 19.72 -23.63 8.18
C THR A 484 18.96 -24.95 7.99
N VAL A 485 18.40 -25.14 6.81
CA VAL A 485 17.78 -26.40 6.39
C VAL A 485 18.91 -27.39 6.06
N GLU A 486 19.13 -28.37 6.93
CA GLU A 486 19.91 -29.55 6.58
C GLU A 486 19.17 -30.36 5.52
N THR A 487 19.85 -30.62 4.40
CA THR A 487 19.38 -31.52 3.36
C THR A 487 19.93 -32.92 3.65
N THR A 488 19.05 -33.86 3.97
CA THR A 488 19.38 -35.29 4.00
C THR A 488 19.06 -35.89 2.63
N PRO A 489 20.02 -36.53 1.93
CA PRO A 489 19.73 -37.21 0.67
C PRO A 489 19.07 -38.57 0.93
N ALA A 490 17.98 -38.85 0.21
CA ALA A 490 17.32 -40.16 0.23
C ALA A 490 18.19 -41.20 -0.48
N ALA A 491 18.45 -42.31 0.22
CA ALA A 491 19.15 -43.47 -0.31
C ALA A 491 18.29 -44.21 -1.35
N LEU A 492 18.89 -44.51 -2.50
CA LEU A 492 18.42 -45.48 -3.48
C LEU A 492 18.58 -46.89 -2.89
N GLY A 493 17.46 -47.59 -2.69
CA GLY A 493 17.43 -49.02 -2.39
C GLY A 493 17.08 -49.80 -3.65
N SER A 494 18.04 -50.62 -4.10
CA SER A 494 17.86 -51.67 -5.11
C SER A 494 17.10 -52.87 -4.53
N ALA A 495 16.00 -53.26 -5.18
CA ALA A 495 15.56 -54.64 -5.40
C ALA A 495 14.39 -54.64 -6.38
#